data_AF-Q1QKF1-F1
#
_entry.id   AF-Q1QKF1-F1
#
_cell.length_a   1.000
_cell.length_b   1.000
_cell.length_c   1.000
_cell.angle_alpha   90.00
_cell.angle_beta   90.00
_cell.angle_gamma   90.00
#
_symmetry.space_group_name_H-M   'P 1'
#
loop_
_entity.id
_entity.type
_entity.pdbx_description
1 polymer ?
#
loop_
_entity_poly.entity_id
_entity_poly.type
_entity_poly.pdbx_seq_one_letter_code
_entity_poly.pdbx_strand_id
1 'polypeptide(L)'
;MAQTVKADANPTKAFFVRMITRDISLEDCILDLIDNSVDGAWKLEGGRPMSLADGADLSKYRIEIEASPKRFSIRDNCGGITLDDAVEYAFTFGRKDKDTPDNYSIGVYGIGMKRAVFKIGEQIAIRSTYTSKEGNTESFRVPIDVPTWLADQKRDWDFDIETADALPAKGVEIAVEDLHEGIAASFSSPVFIQDLKRTIGRDYALHIRRGLSVLVNGENIKGWKIELLQGGGMEPMRISYSDGDNGDPVNVELLAGMAAPPPESSEPDETSDGDNRFGWYVAATDELFLLLIKAIFLGGAQMVGLNGIRNTPASWA
;
A
#
# COMPACT_ATOMS: atom_id res chain seq x y z
N MET A 1 25.54 -39.90 -34.48
CA MET A 1 25.40 -38.85 -33.44
C MET A 1 24.02 -39.00 -32.83
N ALA A 2 23.88 -38.97 -31.50
CA ALA A 2 22.57 -39.04 -30.85
C ALA A 2 21.81 -37.73 -31.10
N GLN A 3 20.55 -37.82 -31.51
CA GLN A 3 19.70 -36.67 -31.75
C GLN A 3 19.18 -36.16 -30.39
N THR A 4 19.65 -34.99 -29.96
CA THR A 4 19.19 -34.34 -28.72
C THR A 4 17.97 -33.48 -29.03
N VAL A 5 16.83 -33.78 -28.40
CA VAL A 5 15.62 -32.94 -28.40
C VAL A 5 15.56 -32.19 -27.08
N LYS A 6 15.24 -30.88 -27.12
CA LYS A 6 15.06 -30.06 -25.92
C LYS A 6 13.58 -30.05 -25.51
N ALA A 7 13.30 -30.23 -24.22
CA ALA A 7 11.98 -30.02 -23.64
C ALA A 7 11.78 -28.54 -23.30
N ASP A 8 10.58 -28.01 -23.53
CA ASP A 8 10.19 -26.70 -23.04
C ASP A 8 9.82 -26.81 -21.55
N ALA A 9 10.54 -26.08 -20.69
CA ALA A 9 10.36 -26.07 -19.25
C ALA A 9 9.87 -24.71 -18.73
N ASN A 10 9.42 -23.82 -19.62
CA ASN A 10 8.89 -22.50 -19.22
C ASN A 10 7.54 -22.66 -18.50
N PRO A 11 7.27 -21.88 -17.44
CA PRO A 11 5.96 -21.87 -16.80
C PRO A 11 4.89 -21.31 -17.74
N THR A 12 3.66 -21.79 -17.61
CA THR A 12 2.52 -21.22 -18.33
C THR A 12 2.06 -19.92 -17.66
N LYS A 13 1.45 -19.00 -18.43
CA LYS A 13 0.80 -17.78 -17.91
C LYS A 13 -0.17 -18.12 -16.77
N ALA A 14 -0.99 -19.13 -16.96
CA ALA A 14 -1.97 -19.59 -15.97
C ALA A 14 -1.31 -20.11 -14.67
N PHE A 15 -0.22 -20.87 -14.79
CA PHE A 15 0.52 -21.34 -13.61
C PHE A 15 1.10 -20.17 -12.81
N PHE A 16 1.68 -19.19 -13.49
CA PHE A 16 2.25 -18.02 -12.83
C PHE A 16 1.19 -17.15 -12.14
N VAL A 17 0.10 -16.81 -12.83
CA VAL A 17 -1.01 -16.04 -12.23
C VAL A 17 -1.54 -16.73 -10.98
N ARG A 18 -1.73 -18.05 -11.05
CA ARG A 18 -2.15 -18.84 -9.88
C ARG A 18 -1.14 -18.76 -8.74
N MET A 19 0.17 -18.82 -9.01
CA MET A 19 1.19 -18.76 -7.98
C MET A 19 1.23 -17.41 -7.27
N ILE A 20 1.12 -16.30 -8.00
CA ILE A 20 1.22 -14.95 -7.40
C ILE A 20 -0.05 -14.53 -6.63
N THR A 21 -1.20 -15.11 -6.96
CA THR A 21 -2.51 -14.79 -6.34
C THR A 21 -2.92 -15.73 -5.22
N ARG A 22 -2.28 -16.90 -5.07
CA ARG A 22 -2.72 -17.94 -4.13
C ARG A 22 -2.66 -17.50 -2.67
N ASP A 23 -1.53 -16.93 -2.27
CA ASP A 23 -1.18 -16.72 -0.85
C ASP A 23 -1.38 -15.25 -0.41
N ILE A 24 -2.19 -14.48 -1.13
CA ILE A 24 -2.57 -13.10 -0.77
C ILE A 24 -4.07 -13.01 -0.48
N SER A 25 -4.44 -12.30 0.58
CA SER A 25 -5.83 -12.03 0.88
C SER A 25 -6.39 -10.92 -0.03
N LEU A 26 -7.72 -10.85 -0.16
CA LEU A 26 -8.36 -9.75 -0.91
C LEU A 26 -8.09 -8.39 -0.26
N GLU A 27 -8.05 -8.36 1.07
CA GLU A 27 -7.75 -7.15 1.84
C GLU A 27 -6.34 -6.66 1.53
N ASP A 28 -5.33 -7.52 1.66
CA ASP A 28 -3.93 -7.18 1.34
C ASP A 28 -3.77 -6.73 -0.11
N CYS A 29 -4.51 -7.33 -1.06
CA CYS A 29 -4.52 -6.86 -2.44
C CYS A 29 -5.01 -5.42 -2.59
N ILE A 30 -5.99 -5.00 -1.80
CA ILE A 30 -6.50 -3.63 -1.85
C ILE A 30 -5.51 -2.68 -1.17
N LEU A 31 -4.88 -3.09 -0.06
CA LEU A 31 -3.82 -2.33 0.60
C LEU A 31 -2.63 -2.10 -0.35
N ASP A 32 -2.15 -3.15 -1.03
CA ASP A 32 -1.10 -3.07 -2.06
C ASP A 32 -1.42 -2.02 -3.15
N LEU A 33 -2.70 -1.79 -3.47
CA LEU A 33 -3.13 -0.78 -4.43
C LEU A 33 -3.13 0.64 -3.84
N ILE A 34 -3.58 0.78 -2.58
CA ILE A 34 -3.52 2.05 -1.85
C ILE A 34 -2.06 2.50 -1.68
N ASP A 35 -1.15 1.58 -1.43
CA ASP A 35 0.28 1.86 -1.28
C ASP A 35 0.87 2.50 -2.53
N ASN A 36 0.47 2.06 -3.73
CA ASN A 36 0.92 2.69 -4.97
C ASN A 36 0.45 4.14 -5.09
N SER A 37 -0.77 4.44 -4.64
CA SER A 37 -1.29 5.82 -4.61
C SER A 37 -0.55 6.66 -3.57
N VAL A 38 -0.29 6.11 -2.37
CA VAL A 38 0.48 6.78 -1.31
C VAL A 38 1.92 7.06 -1.75
N ASP A 39 2.58 6.09 -2.40
CA ASP A 39 3.89 6.27 -3.03
C ASP A 39 3.88 7.42 -4.03
N GLY A 40 2.86 7.46 -4.90
CA GLY A 40 2.67 8.55 -5.87
C GLY A 40 2.55 9.92 -5.21
N ALA A 41 1.74 10.02 -4.14
CA ALA A 41 1.57 11.24 -3.39
C ALA A 41 2.89 11.72 -2.77
N TRP A 42 3.67 10.82 -2.17
CA TRP A 42 4.96 11.18 -1.58
C TRP A 42 6.02 11.55 -2.62
N LYS A 43 6.03 10.89 -3.78
CA LYS A 43 6.89 11.28 -4.90
C LYS A 43 6.60 12.72 -5.33
N LEU A 44 5.33 13.12 -5.36
CA LEU A 44 4.92 14.49 -5.69
C LEU A 44 5.25 15.51 -4.59
N GLU A 45 5.26 15.12 -3.31
CA GLU A 45 5.72 15.98 -2.20
C GLU A 45 7.26 16.07 -2.09
N GLY A 46 8.01 15.36 -2.94
CA GLY A 46 9.47 15.39 -2.93
C GLY A 46 10.12 14.44 -1.91
N GLY A 47 9.36 13.50 -1.36
CA GLY A 47 9.86 12.47 -0.45
C GLY A 47 8.99 12.29 0.79
N ARG A 48 9.32 11.26 1.58
CA ARG A 48 8.64 10.99 2.86
C ARG A 48 9.23 11.83 3.99
N PRO A 49 8.42 12.23 4.97
CA PRO A 49 8.89 12.86 6.19
C PRO A 49 9.77 11.91 7.01
N MET A 50 10.71 12.49 7.76
CA MET A 50 11.67 11.78 8.60
C MET A 50 11.27 11.80 10.09
N SER A 51 10.25 12.60 10.45
CA SER A 51 9.70 12.69 11.81
C SER A 51 8.17 12.80 11.81
N LEU A 52 7.57 12.40 12.93
CA LEU A 52 6.16 12.66 13.23
C LEU A 52 5.81 14.15 13.32
N ALA A 53 6.80 15.02 13.57
CA ALA A 53 6.58 16.47 13.66
C ALA A 53 6.66 17.20 12.31
N ASP A 54 7.00 16.50 11.23
CA ASP A 54 7.13 17.13 9.92
C ASP A 54 5.76 17.60 9.42
N GLY A 55 5.69 18.87 8.99
CA GLY A 55 4.47 19.52 8.50
C GLY A 55 4.02 19.08 7.10
N ALA A 56 4.26 17.81 6.75
CA ALA A 56 3.85 17.24 5.48
C ALA A 56 2.33 17.32 5.33
N ASP A 57 1.88 17.77 4.16
CA ASP A 57 0.48 18.02 3.86
C ASP A 57 0.04 17.16 2.66
N LEU A 58 -0.79 16.16 2.96
CA LEU A 58 -1.41 15.29 1.96
C LEU A 58 -2.86 15.68 1.66
N SER A 59 -3.34 16.84 2.12
CA SER A 59 -4.76 17.25 2.01
C SER A 59 -5.28 17.38 0.58
N LYS A 60 -4.38 17.56 -0.40
CA LYS A 60 -4.73 17.60 -1.83
C LYS A 60 -4.85 16.22 -2.48
N TYR A 61 -4.40 15.16 -1.80
CA TYR A 61 -4.44 13.80 -2.32
C TYR A 61 -5.68 13.05 -1.85
N ARG A 62 -6.22 12.25 -2.77
CA ARG A 62 -7.45 11.52 -2.58
C ARG A 62 -7.36 10.15 -3.25
N ILE A 63 -7.86 9.14 -2.55
CA ILE A 63 -8.02 7.76 -3.02
C ILE A 63 -9.49 7.38 -2.84
N GLU A 64 -10.15 6.97 -3.91
CA GLU A 64 -11.54 6.55 -3.94
C GLU A 64 -11.62 5.07 -4.33
N ILE A 65 -12.20 4.26 -3.46
CA ILE A 65 -12.39 2.82 -3.66
C ILE A 65 -13.89 2.56 -3.77
N GLU A 66 -14.29 1.91 -4.86
CA GLU A 66 -15.62 1.34 -5.05
C GLU A 66 -15.52 -0.18 -5.08
N ALA A 67 -16.14 -0.83 -4.10
CA ALA A 67 -16.19 -2.29 -3.99
C ALA A 67 -17.66 -2.74 -3.97
N SER A 68 -18.06 -3.47 -5.00
CA SER A 68 -19.41 -3.98 -5.15
C SER A 68 -19.38 -5.41 -5.71
N PRO A 69 -20.49 -6.17 -5.64
CA PRO A 69 -20.54 -7.53 -6.21
C PRO A 69 -20.37 -7.58 -7.73
N LYS A 70 -20.48 -6.43 -8.43
CA LYS A 70 -20.38 -6.36 -9.89
C LYS A 70 -19.03 -5.89 -10.39
N ARG A 71 -18.37 -5.02 -9.62
CA ARG A 71 -17.11 -4.38 -10.01
C ARG A 71 -16.33 -3.92 -8.80
N PHE A 72 -15.03 -3.81 -9.00
CA PHE A 72 -14.10 -3.10 -8.13
C PHE A 72 -13.47 -1.95 -8.89
N SER A 73 -13.26 -0.81 -8.23
CA SER A 73 -12.45 0.27 -8.76
C SER A 73 -11.68 0.96 -7.65
N ILE A 74 -10.44 1.34 -7.93
CA ILE A 74 -9.66 2.28 -7.12
C ILE A 74 -9.18 3.41 -8.04
N ARG A 75 -9.39 4.65 -7.62
CA ARG A 75 -8.97 5.85 -8.34
C ARG A 75 -8.28 6.83 -7.41
N ASP A 76 -7.16 7.38 -7.86
CA ASP A 76 -6.45 8.43 -7.14
C ASP A 76 -6.17 9.68 -7.99
N ASN A 77 -5.67 10.73 -7.34
CA ASN A 77 -5.12 11.92 -7.99
C ASN A 77 -3.63 12.14 -7.65
N CYS A 78 -2.87 11.04 -7.53
CA CYS A 78 -1.51 11.03 -7.01
C CYS A 78 -0.44 11.07 -8.12
N GLY A 79 -0.72 11.78 -9.23
CA GLY A 79 0.26 12.11 -10.28
C GLY A 79 0.21 11.23 -11.53
N GLY A 80 -0.12 9.95 -11.38
CA GLY A 80 -0.19 8.99 -12.48
C GLY A 80 1.13 8.26 -12.77
N ILE A 81 1.07 7.25 -13.62
CA ILE A 81 2.21 6.50 -14.17
C ILE A 81 2.53 7.07 -15.56
N THR A 82 3.80 7.37 -15.86
CA THR A 82 4.20 7.84 -17.20
C THR A 82 4.19 6.70 -18.22
N LEU A 83 4.07 6.99 -19.52
CA LEU A 83 4.12 5.95 -20.55
C LEU A 83 5.46 5.20 -20.54
N ASP A 84 6.57 5.91 -20.35
CA ASP A 84 7.91 5.31 -20.19
C ASP A 84 7.92 4.31 -19.02
N ASP A 85 7.43 4.72 -17.85
CA ASP A 85 7.35 3.85 -16.67
C ASP A 85 6.42 2.65 -16.88
N ALA A 86 5.32 2.84 -17.61
CA ALA A 86 4.38 1.78 -17.92
C ALA A 86 5.02 0.70 -18.80
N VAL A 87 5.70 1.12 -19.87
CA VAL A 87 6.40 0.24 -20.82
C VAL A 87 7.58 -0.46 -20.16
N GLU A 88 8.34 0.23 -19.32
CA GLU A 88 9.57 -0.31 -18.75
C GLU A 88 9.34 -1.14 -17.48
N TYR A 89 8.40 -0.74 -16.60
CA TYR A 89 8.30 -1.22 -15.21
C TYR A 89 6.93 -1.74 -14.80
N ALA A 90 5.84 -1.03 -15.13
CA ALA A 90 4.53 -1.34 -14.54
C ALA A 90 4.01 -2.75 -14.91
N PHE A 91 4.34 -3.21 -16.12
CA PHE A 91 3.86 -4.48 -16.67
C PHE A 91 4.92 -5.59 -16.76
N THR A 92 6.17 -5.31 -16.41
CA THR A 92 7.20 -6.35 -16.31
C THR A 92 6.97 -7.20 -15.05
N PHE A 93 7.03 -8.53 -15.18
CA PHE A 93 6.97 -9.45 -14.03
C PHE A 93 8.35 -9.56 -13.37
N GLY A 94 8.55 -8.78 -12.31
CA GLY A 94 9.85 -8.61 -11.64
C GLY A 94 10.63 -7.39 -12.17
N ARG A 95 11.61 -6.91 -11.41
CA ARG A 95 12.54 -5.85 -11.85
C ARG A 95 13.50 -6.39 -12.90
N LYS A 96 13.95 -5.54 -13.82
CA LYS A 96 15.09 -5.85 -14.68
C LYS A 96 16.35 -5.75 -13.81
N ASP A 97 17.36 -6.59 -14.04
CA ASP A 97 18.61 -6.65 -13.25
C ASP A 97 19.38 -5.31 -13.14
N LYS A 98 18.97 -4.26 -13.86
CA LYS A 98 19.62 -2.94 -13.93
C LYS A 98 18.91 -1.86 -13.12
N ASP A 99 17.81 -2.18 -12.45
CA ASP A 99 17.01 -1.17 -11.77
C ASP A 99 17.64 -0.82 -10.42
N THR A 100 18.15 0.40 -10.29
CA THR A 100 18.55 0.95 -8.97
C THR A 100 17.33 0.92 -8.05
N PRO A 101 17.47 0.52 -6.77
CA PRO A 101 16.36 0.56 -5.84
C PRO A 101 15.81 1.97 -5.76
N ASP A 102 14.55 2.17 -6.18
CA ASP A 102 13.81 3.38 -5.83
C ASP A 102 13.74 3.42 -4.29
N ASN A 103 14.52 4.32 -3.69
CA ASN A 103 14.74 4.44 -2.24
C ASN A 103 13.47 4.79 -1.44
N TYR A 104 12.31 4.93 -2.10
CA TYR A 104 11.08 5.45 -1.53
C TYR A 104 9.81 4.73 -1.98
N SER A 105 9.90 3.55 -2.61
CA SER A 105 8.69 2.78 -3.00
C SER A 105 8.40 1.65 -2.03
N ILE A 106 7.15 1.59 -1.55
CA ILE A 106 6.61 0.50 -0.73
C ILE A 106 6.61 -0.82 -1.51
N GLY A 107 6.40 -0.76 -2.83
CA GLY A 107 6.34 -1.92 -3.72
C GLY A 107 7.71 -2.54 -4.03
N VAL A 108 8.32 -3.24 -3.07
CA VAL A 108 9.67 -3.83 -3.18
C VAL A 108 9.85 -4.80 -4.37
N TYR A 109 8.77 -5.30 -4.97
CA TYR A 109 8.83 -6.36 -5.99
C TYR A 109 8.10 -6.06 -7.30
N GLY A 110 7.43 -4.91 -7.45
CA GLY A 110 6.70 -4.57 -8.68
C GLY A 110 5.56 -5.56 -9.04
N ILE A 111 5.16 -6.44 -8.12
CA ILE A 111 4.11 -7.46 -8.33
C ILE A 111 2.79 -7.14 -7.62
N GLY A 112 2.76 -6.19 -6.67
CA GLY A 112 1.58 -5.91 -5.83
C GLY A 112 0.33 -5.59 -6.65
N MET A 113 0.41 -4.57 -7.52
CA MET A 113 -0.69 -4.22 -8.42
C MET A 113 -1.17 -5.40 -9.28
N LYS A 114 -0.23 -6.16 -9.87
CA LYS A 114 -0.56 -7.31 -10.73
C LYS A 114 -1.25 -8.42 -9.95
N ARG A 115 -0.75 -8.75 -8.76
CA ARG A 115 -1.39 -9.72 -7.85
C ARG A 115 -2.80 -9.30 -7.50
N ALA A 116 -2.99 -8.02 -7.19
CA ALA A 116 -4.30 -7.48 -6.86
C ALA A 116 -5.29 -7.62 -8.02
N VAL A 117 -4.97 -7.10 -9.20
CA VAL A 117 -5.92 -7.11 -10.33
C VAL A 117 -6.28 -8.52 -10.78
N PHE A 118 -5.31 -9.45 -10.85
CA PHE A 118 -5.58 -10.85 -11.21
C PHE A 118 -6.32 -11.62 -10.11
N LYS A 119 -6.15 -11.25 -8.84
CA LYS A 119 -6.88 -11.84 -7.71
C LYS A 119 -8.36 -11.43 -7.72
N ILE A 120 -8.66 -10.22 -8.19
CA ILE A 120 -9.99 -9.61 -8.09
C ILE A 120 -10.93 -10.09 -9.21
N GLY A 121 -10.47 -10.09 -10.47
CA GLY A 121 -11.33 -10.44 -11.61
C GLY A 121 -10.59 -10.65 -12.92
N GLU A 122 -11.35 -10.65 -14.01
CA GLU A 122 -10.89 -11.10 -15.33
C GLU A 122 -10.91 -10.03 -16.41
N GLN A 123 -11.69 -8.96 -16.22
CA GLN A 123 -11.71 -7.82 -17.14
C GLN A 123 -11.12 -6.60 -16.42
N ILE A 124 -9.89 -6.25 -16.77
CA ILE A 124 -9.12 -5.22 -16.06
C ILE A 124 -8.87 -4.04 -17.00
N ALA A 125 -8.99 -2.83 -16.46
CA ALA A 125 -8.61 -1.60 -17.14
C ALA A 125 -7.76 -0.75 -16.18
N ILE A 126 -6.51 -0.52 -16.56
CA ILE A 126 -5.63 0.42 -15.84
C ILE A 126 -5.51 1.66 -16.70
N ARG A 127 -6.00 2.79 -16.21
CA ARG A 127 -5.92 4.10 -16.87
C ARG A 127 -5.05 5.02 -16.06
N SER A 128 -4.13 5.71 -16.73
CA SER A 128 -3.23 6.68 -16.09
C SER A 128 -3.36 8.02 -16.80
N THR A 129 -3.37 9.10 -16.03
CA THR A 129 -3.24 10.47 -16.54
C THR A 129 -2.11 11.16 -15.79
N TYR A 130 -1.12 11.67 -16.52
CA TYR A 130 0.11 12.21 -15.93
C TYR A 130 0.59 13.46 -16.68
N THR A 131 1.66 14.08 -16.14
CA THR A 131 2.35 15.19 -16.82
C THR A 131 3.59 14.68 -17.51
N SER A 132 3.68 14.85 -18.83
CA SER A 132 4.86 14.47 -19.60
C SER A 132 6.07 15.33 -19.21
N LYS A 133 7.27 14.93 -19.64
CA LYS A 133 8.52 15.69 -19.42
C LYS A 133 8.44 17.10 -20.03
N GLU A 134 7.64 17.28 -21.07
CA GLU A 134 7.36 18.53 -21.76
C GLU A 134 6.27 19.37 -21.08
N GLY A 135 5.66 18.88 -20.00
CA GLY A 135 4.62 19.58 -19.24
C GLY A 135 3.19 19.36 -19.76
N ASN A 136 3.00 18.49 -20.75
CA ASN A 136 1.68 18.20 -21.31
C ASN A 136 0.91 17.20 -20.46
N THR A 137 -0.43 17.27 -20.47
CA THR A 137 -1.25 16.22 -19.85
C THR A 137 -1.44 15.10 -20.86
N GLU A 138 -1.00 13.90 -20.50
CA GLU A 138 -1.09 12.70 -21.32
C GLU A 138 -1.87 11.61 -20.60
N SER A 139 -2.47 10.71 -21.35
CA SER A 139 -3.21 9.59 -20.79
C SER A 139 -3.16 8.36 -21.68
N PHE A 140 -3.06 7.19 -21.04
CA PHE A 140 -3.14 5.89 -21.67
C PHE A 140 -4.02 4.95 -20.86
N ARG A 141 -4.40 3.84 -21.49
CA ARG A 141 -5.10 2.72 -20.87
C ARG A 141 -4.40 1.42 -21.24
N VAL A 142 -4.39 0.48 -20.30
CA VAL A 142 -4.00 -0.91 -20.51
C VAL A 142 -5.22 -1.78 -20.24
N PRO A 143 -5.97 -2.18 -21.28
CA PRO A 143 -7.02 -3.17 -21.15
C PRO A 143 -6.43 -4.58 -21.07
N ILE A 144 -6.94 -5.40 -20.16
CA ILE A 144 -6.49 -6.78 -20.00
C ILE A 144 -7.72 -7.68 -19.89
N ASP A 145 -7.95 -8.47 -20.94
CA ASP A 145 -8.85 -9.62 -20.92
C ASP A 145 -8.05 -10.84 -20.49
N VAL A 146 -8.19 -11.23 -19.22
CA VAL A 146 -7.37 -12.29 -18.61
C VAL A 146 -7.57 -13.63 -19.32
N PRO A 147 -8.80 -14.11 -19.59
CA PRO A 147 -9.02 -15.36 -20.31
C PRO A 147 -8.34 -15.40 -21.69
N THR A 148 -8.45 -14.32 -22.45
CA THR A 148 -7.84 -14.21 -23.79
C THR A 148 -6.32 -14.20 -23.68
N TRP A 149 -5.76 -13.41 -22.77
CA TRP A 149 -4.32 -13.32 -22.55
C TRP A 149 -3.70 -14.64 -22.07
N LEU A 150 -4.42 -15.39 -21.21
CA LEU A 150 -4.01 -16.72 -20.75
C LEU A 150 -4.06 -17.77 -21.85
N ALA A 151 -4.99 -17.64 -22.80
CA ALA A 151 -5.14 -18.56 -23.93
C ALA A 151 -4.12 -18.30 -25.05
N ASP A 152 -3.51 -17.11 -25.10
CA ASP A 152 -2.48 -16.78 -26.09
C ASP A 152 -1.23 -17.64 -25.91
N GLN A 153 -0.86 -18.38 -26.96
CA GLN A 153 0.30 -19.26 -27.00
C GLN A 153 1.62 -18.52 -27.29
N LYS A 154 1.57 -17.20 -27.54
CA LYS A 154 2.80 -16.40 -27.65
C LYS A 154 3.61 -16.50 -26.36
N ARG A 155 4.93 -16.49 -26.55
CA ARG A 155 5.90 -16.51 -25.45
C ARG A 155 6.09 -15.14 -24.81
N ASP A 156 5.65 -14.06 -25.45
CA ASP A 156 5.60 -12.73 -24.85
C ASP A 156 4.40 -12.62 -23.90
N TRP A 157 4.62 -11.86 -22.83
CA TRP A 157 3.66 -11.64 -21.74
C TRP A 157 3.19 -10.19 -21.74
N ASP A 158 3.38 -9.53 -22.87
CA ASP A 158 3.16 -8.11 -23.05
C ASP A 158 1.65 -7.82 -23.02
N PHE A 159 1.32 -6.60 -22.59
CA PHE A 159 -0.04 -6.06 -22.65
C PHE A 159 -0.05 -4.89 -23.62
N ASP A 160 -1.15 -4.76 -24.36
CA ASP A 160 -1.34 -3.64 -25.26
C ASP A 160 -1.57 -2.35 -24.46
N ILE A 161 -0.96 -1.26 -24.91
CA ILE A 161 -1.16 0.08 -24.34
C ILE A 161 -1.87 0.92 -25.40
N GLU A 162 -3.03 1.46 -25.02
CA GLU A 162 -3.89 2.25 -25.87
C GLU A 162 -3.91 3.72 -25.42
N THR A 163 -4.18 4.62 -26.34
CA THR A 163 -4.51 6.00 -25.98
C THR A 163 -5.86 6.06 -25.25
N ALA A 164 -5.99 6.97 -24.29
CA ALA A 164 -7.22 7.10 -23.52
C ALA A 164 -7.57 8.56 -23.26
N ASP A 165 -8.85 8.81 -23.01
CA ASP A 165 -9.30 10.10 -22.48
C ASP A 165 -8.77 10.30 -21.06
N ALA A 166 -8.33 11.53 -20.78
CA ALA A 166 -7.80 11.91 -19.49
C ALA A 166 -8.81 11.70 -18.36
N LEU A 167 -8.30 11.23 -17.22
CA LEU A 167 -9.00 11.25 -15.94
C LEU A 167 -9.30 12.69 -15.50
N PRO A 168 -10.27 12.90 -14.60
CA PRO A 168 -10.58 14.23 -14.08
C PRO A 168 -9.41 14.92 -13.37
N ALA A 169 -8.44 14.14 -12.88
CA ALA A 169 -7.21 14.61 -12.26
C ALA A 169 -6.05 13.70 -12.67
N LYS A 170 -4.82 14.20 -12.51
CA LYS A 170 -3.60 13.42 -12.74
C LYS A 170 -3.48 12.35 -11.67
N GLY A 171 -3.46 11.08 -12.06
CA GLY A 171 -3.57 9.94 -11.16
C GLY A 171 -3.80 8.65 -11.93
N VAL A 172 -4.12 7.59 -11.18
CA VAL A 172 -4.40 6.27 -11.74
C VAL A 172 -5.83 5.86 -11.41
N GLU A 173 -6.47 5.17 -12.34
CA GLU A 173 -7.72 4.44 -12.13
C GLU A 173 -7.50 2.99 -12.52
N ILE A 174 -7.81 2.08 -11.61
CA ILE A 174 -7.87 0.65 -11.86
C ILE A 174 -9.34 0.25 -11.73
N ALA A 175 -9.90 -0.31 -12.79
CA ALA A 175 -11.24 -0.88 -12.81
C ALA A 175 -11.16 -2.38 -13.11
N VAL A 176 -11.88 -3.19 -12.34
CA VAL A 176 -11.96 -4.64 -12.51
C VAL A 176 -13.42 -5.06 -12.54
N GLU A 177 -13.80 -5.71 -13.63
CA GLU A 177 -15.10 -6.34 -13.88
C GLU A 177 -14.90 -7.86 -14.00
N ASP A 178 -16.01 -8.60 -14.16
CA ASP A 178 -16.02 -10.07 -14.16
C ASP A 178 -15.23 -10.63 -12.96
N LEU A 179 -15.72 -10.27 -11.78
CA LEU A 179 -15.10 -10.63 -10.51
C LEU A 179 -15.13 -12.15 -10.30
N HIS A 180 -14.06 -12.68 -9.71
CA HIS A 180 -14.06 -14.08 -9.27
C HIS A 180 -15.17 -14.33 -8.23
N GLU A 181 -15.79 -15.51 -8.27
CA GLU A 181 -17.00 -15.83 -7.48
C GLU A 181 -16.86 -15.50 -5.98
N GLY A 182 -15.75 -15.89 -5.36
CA GLY A 182 -15.47 -15.61 -3.94
C GLY A 182 -15.26 -14.11 -3.63
N ILE A 183 -14.79 -13.35 -4.62
CA ILE A 183 -14.53 -11.91 -4.49
C ILE A 183 -15.83 -11.12 -4.56
N ALA A 184 -16.71 -11.44 -5.51
CA ALA A 184 -18.05 -10.86 -5.58
C ALA A 184 -18.85 -11.07 -4.28
N ALA A 185 -18.77 -12.28 -3.71
CA ALA A 185 -19.36 -12.61 -2.41
C ALA A 185 -18.76 -11.76 -1.28
N SER A 186 -17.44 -11.59 -1.26
CA SER A 186 -16.75 -10.77 -0.25
C SER A 186 -17.16 -9.30 -0.33
N PHE A 187 -17.23 -8.71 -1.53
CA PHE A 187 -17.71 -7.33 -1.70
C PHE A 187 -19.21 -7.15 -1.43
N SER A 188 -20.01 -8.22 -1.48
CA SER A 188 -21.41 -8.18 -1.03
C SER A 188 -21.55 -8.16 0.48
N SER A 189 -20.52 -8.58 1.23
CA SER A 189 -20.55 -8.71 2.68
C SER A 189 -20.31 -7.36 3.35
N PRO A 190 -21.28 -6.83 4.13
CA PRO A 190 -21.07 -5.61 4.90
C PRO A 190 -19.96 -5.77 5.94
N VAL A 191 -19.75 -6.98 6.47
CA VAL A 191 -18.69 -7.28 7.44
C VAL A 191 -17.33 -7.06 6.80
N PHE A 192 -17.09 -7.64 5.62
CA PHE A 192 -15.85 -7.46 4.88
C PHE A 192 -15.57 -5.97 4.58
N ILE A 193 -16.59 -5.23 4.13
CA ILE A 193 -16.43 -3.80 3.85
C ILE A 193 -16.08 -3.02 5.13
N GLN A 194 -16.70 -3.34 6.27
CA GLN A 194 -16.38 -2.68 7.54
C GLN A 194 -14.98 -3.03 8.05
N ASP A 195 -14.54 -4.27 7.88
CA ASP A 195 -13.20 -4.70 8.25
C ASP A 195 -12.14 -4.04 7.37
N LEU A 196 -12.35 -3.98 6.06
CA LEU A 196 -11.50 -3.22 5.13
C LEU A 196 -11.38 -1.75 5.55
N LYS A 197 -12.50 -1.09 5.86
CA LYS A 197 -12.50 0.31 6.33
C LYS A 197 -11.71 0.47 7.63
N ARG A 198 -11.85 -0.48 8.57
CA ARG A 198 -11.14 -0.47 9.85
C ARG A 198 -9.64 -0.64 9.65
N THR A 199 -9.23 -1.58 8.81
CA THR A 199 -7.82 -1.82 8.47
C THR A 199 -7.20 -0.61 7.79
N ILE A 200 -7.86 -0.03 6.78
CA ILE A 200 -7.38 1.20 6.13
C ILE A 200 -7.22 2.33 7.15
N GLY A 201 -8.21 2.49 8.05
CA GLY A 201 -8.16 3.49 9.11
C GLY A 201 -6.99 3.28 10.08
N ARG A 202 -6.58 2.03 10.33
CA ARG A 202 -5.44 1.68 11.18
C ARG A 202 -4.11 1.89 10.47
N ASP A 203 -3.94 1.26 9.33
CA ASP A 203 -2.62 1.11 8.67
C ASP A 203 -2.19 2.42 8.01
N TYR A 204 -3.14 3.19 7.47
CA TYR A 204 -2.88 4.51 6.88
C TYR A 204 -3.19 5.68 7.82
N ALA A 205 -3.30 5.43 9.14
CA ALA A 205 -3.66 6.45 10.12
C ALA A 205 -2.76 7.69 10.06
N LEU A 206 -1.45 7.51 9.86
CA LEU A 206 -0.48 8.61 9.77
C LEU A 206 -0.69 9.45 8.51
N HIS A 207 -0.92 8.83 7.36
CA HIS A 207 -1.19 9.54 6.11
C HIS A 207 -2.52 10.31 6.18
N ILE A 208 -3.57 9.69 6.74
CA ILE A 208 -4.87 10.33 6.92
C ILE A 208 -4.76 11.52 7.88
N ARG A 209 -3.96 11.40 8.96
CA ARG A 209 -3.68 12.52 9.87
C ARG A 209 -2.95 13.67 9.19
N ARG A 210 -2.11 13.39 8.19
CA ARG A 210 -1.46 14.39 7.33
C ARG A 210 -2.38 14.95 6.25
N GLY A 211 -3.64 14.52 6.18
CA GLY A 211 -4.66 15.07 5.30
C GLY A 211 -5.09 14.17 4.14
N LEU A 212 -4.44 13.01 3.93
CA LEU A 212 -4.82 12.09 2.85
C LEU A 212 -6.30 11.68 2.99
N SER A 213 -7.08 11.89 1.93
CA SER A 213 -8.50 11.55 1.90
C SER A 213 -8.69 10.16 1.28
N VAL A 214 -9.11 9.17 2.07
CA VAL A 214 -9.42 7.83 1.56
C VAL A 214 -10.91 7.57 1.70
N LEU A 215 -11.56 7.16 0.62
CA LEU A 215 -12.98 6.84 0.61
C LEU A 215 -13.21 5.39 0.19
N VAL A 216 -14.12 4.70 0.88
CA VAL A 216 -14.61 3.37 0.49
C VAL A 216 -16.13 3.44 0.32
N ASN A 217 -16.61 3.15 -0.88
CA ASN A 217 -18.03 3.24 -1.26
C ASN A 217 -18.65 4.60 -0.93
N GLY A 218 -17.89 5.68 -1.15
CA GLY A 218 -18.31 7.07 -0.91
C GLY A 218 -18.20 7.53 0.55
N GLU A 219 -17.86 6.65 1.49
CA GLU A 219 -17.65 7.01 2.89
C GLU A 219 -16.18 7.33 3.18
N ASN A 220 -15.92 8.48 3.81
CA ASN A 220 -14.57 8.90 4.17
C ASN A 220 -14.05 8.13 5.40
N ILE A 221 -12.85 7.57 5.28
CA ILE A 221 -12.21 6.77 6.33
C ILE A 221 -11.55 7.68 7.35
N LYS A 222 -11.85 7.42 8.62
CA LYS A 222 -11.21 8.12 9.73
C LYS A 222 -9.98 7.33 10.17
N GLY A 223 -8.82 7.96 10.07
CA GLY A 223 -7.57 7.42 10.61
C GLY A 223 -7.67 7.20 12.11
N TRP A 224 -7.07 6.11 12.59
CA TRP A 224 -7.01 5.79 14.01
C TRP A 224 -6.32 6.90 14.78
N LYS A 225 -6.84 7.15 15.99
CA LYS A 225 -6.23 8.08 16.91
C LYS A 225 -5.37 7.35 17.93
N ILE A 226 -4.06 7.51 17.77
CA ILE A 226 -3.11 7.22 18.84
C ILE A 226 -3.06 8.45 19.75
N GLU A 227 -3.42 8.26 21.02
CA GLU A 227 -3.50 9.28 22.06
C GLU A 227 -2.76 8.76 23.29
N LEU A 228 -1.90 9.60 23.87
CA LEU A 228 -1.14 9.29 25.07
C LEU A 228 -1.58 10.23 26.19
N LEU A 229 -1.78 9.70 27.38
CA LEU A 229 -2.18 10.47 28.55
C LEU A 229 -1.10 11.45 28.98
N GLN A 230 -1.53 12.67 29.30
CA GLN A 230 -0.72 13.70 29.92
C GLN A 230 -1.50 14.32 31.09
N GLY A 231 -0.89 14.39 32.27
CA GLY A 231 -1.49 14.87 33.51
C GLY A 231 -1.57 13.81 34.60
N GLY A 232 -1.90 14.21 35.83
CA GLY A 232 -1.98 13.29 36.97
C GLY A 232 -0.64 12.66 37.38
N GLY A 233 0.49 13.30 37.04
CA GLY A 233 1.84 12.75 37.22
C GLY A 233 2.29 11.79 36.11
N MET A 234 1.47 11.62 35.06
CA MET A 234 1.80 10.85 33.88
C MET A 234 2.16 11.80 32.73
N GLU A 235 3.30 11.58 32.08
CA GLU A 235 3.70 12.33 30.90
C GLU A 235 4.22 11.35 29.83
N PRO A 236 3.84 11.53 28.55
CA PRO A 236 4.39 10.74 27.47
C PRO A 236 5.89 10.99 27.33
N MET A 237 6.64 9.93 27.08
CA MET A 237 8.05 9.98 26.75
C MET A 237 8.20 10.08 25.23
N ARG A 238 9.09 10.96 24.76
CA ARG A 238 9.54 11.02 23.36
C ARG A 238 11.06 10.94 23.33
N ILE A 239 11.60 9.95 22.64
CA ILE A 239 13.04 9.76 22.45
C ILE A 239 13.31 9.73 20.95
N SER A 240 14.39 10.37 20.52
CA SER A 240 14.91 10.25 19.16
C SER A 240 16.38 9.87 19.22
N TYR A 241 16.79 8.88 18.45
CA TYR A 241 18.18 8.46 18.32
C TYR A 241 18.48 8.05 16.89
N SER A 242 19.75 8.00 16.53
CA SER A 242 20.19 7.42 15.26
C SER A 242 20.92 6.12 15.52
N ASP A 243 20.56 5.08 14.77
CA ASP A 243 21.14 3.74 14.85
C ASP A 243 21.50 3.27 13.44
N GLY A 244 22.63 2.61 13.29
CA GLY A 244 23.14 2.22 11.97
C GLY A 244 24.60 1.78 12.03
N ASP A 245 24.94 0.77 11.23
CA ASP A 245 26.30 0.26 11.07
C ASP A 245 26.83 0.65 9.68
N ASN A 246 28.14 0.88 9.55
CA ASN A 246 28.80 1.22 8.26
C ASN A 246 28.33 2.50 7.53
N GLY A 247 27.81 3.51 8.22
CA GLY A 247 27.65 4.87 7.65
C GLY A 247 26.27 5.21 7.07
N ASP A 248 25.29 4.31 7.17
CA ASP A 248 23.89 4.55 6.82
C ASP A 248 23.04 4.74 8.09
N PRO A 249 22.91 5.99 8.61
CA PRO A 249 22.15 6.25 9.83
C PRO A 249 20.63 6.09 9.60
N VAL A 250 19.99 5.26 10.42
CA VAL A 250 18.53 5.18 10.56
C VAL A 250 18.12 6.08 11.71
N ASN A 251 17.20 7.01 11.46
CA ASN A 251 16.63 7.84 12.52
C ASN A 251 15.45 7.10 13.15
N VAL A 252 15.51 6.87 14.45
CA VAL A 252 14.45 6.23 15.22
C VAL A 252 13.82 7.25 16.15
N GLU A 253 12.49 7.35 16.09
CA GLU A 253 11.69 8.19 16.97
C GLU A 253 10.69 7.33 17.74
N LEU A 254 10.78 7.32 19.07
CA LEU A 254 9.93 6.53 19.94
C LEU A 254 9.07 7.45 20.81
N LEU A 255 7.75 7.29 20.74
CA LEU A 255 6.77 7.88 21.65
C LEU A 255 6.18 6.78 22.51
N ALA A 256 6.28 6.90 23.84
CA ALA A 256 5.74 5.93 24.79
C ALA A 256 4.85 6.61 25.82
N GLY A 257 3.75 5.96 26.18
CA GLY A 257 2.87 6.47 27.23
C GLY A 257 1.74 5.50 27.54
N MET A 258 0.90 5.90 28.49
CA MET A 258 -0.32 5.15 28.81
C MET A 258 -1.48 5.71 27.99
N ALA A 259 -2.34 4.81 27.49
CA ALA A 259 -3.56 5.20 26.78
C ALA A 259 -4.71 5.54 27.73
N ALA A 260 -4.69 4.95 28.94
CA ALA A 260 -5.67 5.12 30.00
C ALA A 260 -4.98 5.02 31.37
N PRO A 261 -5.55 5.59 32.44
CA PRO A 261 -5.00 5.43 33.78
C PRO A 261 -4.96 3.95 34.16
N PRO A 262 -4.00 3.51 34.99
CA PRO A 262 -3.99 2.14 35.46
C PRO A 262 -5.31 1.81 36.18
N PRO A 263 -5.89 0.61 35.95
CA PRO A 263 -7.12 0.22 36.61
C PRO A 263 -6.93 0.21 38.13
N GLU A 264 -7.97 0.62 38.87
CA GLU A 264 -7.93 0.64 40.34
C GLU A 264 -7.93 -0.77 40.96
N SER A 265 -8.24 -1.81 40.17
CA SER A 265 -8.19 -3.21 40.59
C SER A 265 -7.38 -4.07 39.61
N SER A 266 -6.81 -5.15 40.13
CA SER A 266 -6.11 -6.19 39.35
C SER A 266 -7.03 -7.33 38.91
N GLU A 267 -8.34 -7.20 39.13
CA GLU A 267 -9.31 -8.21 38.72
C GLU A 267 -9.48 -8.19 37.21
N PRO A 268 -9.60 -9.36 36.55
CA PRO A 268 -9.88 -9.41 35.13
C PRO A 268 -11.27 -8.82 34.87
N ASP A 269 -11.30 -7.61 34.33
CA ASP A 269 -12.53 -6.94 33.97
C ASP A 269 -13.08 -7.54 32.66
N GLU A 270 -14.18 -8.29 32.75
CA GLU A 270 -14.87 -8.87 31.59
C GLU A 270 -15.50 -7.80 30.68
N THR A 271 -15.53 -6.53 31.11
CA THR A 271 -16.09 -5.40 30.33
C THR A 271 -15.08 -4.67 29.45
N SER A 272 -13.86 -5.18 29.32
CA SER A 272 -12.83 -4.70 28.39
C SER A 272 -13.16 -5.00 26.90
N ASP A 273 -14.40 -4.79 26.47
CA ASP A 273 -14.87 -4.93 25.08
C ASP A 273 -14.52 -3.71 24.20
N GLY A 274 -13.69 -2.80 24.71
CA GLY A 274 -13.32 -1.58 24.00
C GLY A 274 -11.89 -1.63 23.47
N ASP A 275 -11.68 -2.32 22.35
CA ASP A 275 -10.53 -2.14 21.45
C ASP A 275 -9.19 -2.05 22.21
N ASN A 276 -8.54 -3.20 22.44
CA ASN A 276 -7.24 -3.34 23.13
C ASN A 276 -6.14 -2.50 22.45
N ARG A 277 -6.17 -1.20 22.73
CA ARG A 277 -5.26 -0.18 22.24
C ARG A 277 -4.05 -0.16 23.17
N PHE A 278 -3.29 -1.24 23.20
CA PHE A 278 -2.02 -1.33 23.91
C PHE A 278 -1.08 -2.24 23.12
N GLY A 279 0.20 -1.91 23.10
CA GLY A 279 1.18 -2.60 22.27
C GLY A 279 2.12 -1.64 21.54
N TRP A 280 2.93 -2.22 20.65
CA TRP A 280 3.89 -1.49 19.83
C TRP A 280 3.31 -1.22 18.44
N TYR A 281 3.26 0.06 18.08
CA TYR A 281 2.94 0.56 16.77
C TYR A 281 4.27 0.93 16.11
N VAL A 282 4.79 0.07 15.23
CA VAL A 282 6.06 0.34 14.56
C VAL A 282 5.74 0.86 13.18
N ALA A 283 6.05 2.12 12.92
CA ALA A 283 5.98 2.68 11.58
C ALA A 283 7.37 2.69 10.95
N ALA A 284 7.55 1.97 9.86
CA ALA A 284 8.73 2.11 9.02
C ALA A 284 8.23 2.67 7.68
N THR A 285 8.86 3.73 7.18
CA THR A 285 8.41 4.39 5.95
C THR A 285 6.92 4.80 5.96
N ASP A 286 6.39 5.20 7.13
CA ASP A 286 4.98 5.59 7.37
C ASP A 286 3.88 4.52 7.26
N GLU A 287 4.22 3.27 6.92
CA GLU A 287 3.31 2.13 7.16
C GLU A 287 3.35 1.73 8.62
N LEU A 288 2.20 1.73 9.29
CA LEU A 288 2.08 1.27 10.67
C LEU A 288 2.01 -0.26 10.69
N PHE A 289 3.15 -0.91 10.89
CA PHE A 289 3.20 -2.31 11.26
C PHE A 289 2.77 -2.44 12.73
N LEU A 290 1.58 -2.97 12.96
CA LEU A 290 1.17 -3.38 14.30
C LEU A 290 1.96 -4.63 14.70
N LEU A 291 3.08 -4.43 15.39
CA LEU A 291 3.73 -5.52 16.11
C LEU A 291 3.05 -5.66 17.48
N LEU A 292 2.00 -6.48 17.56
CA LEU A 292 1.44 -6.93 18.84
C LEU A 292 2.42 -7.89 19.53
N ILE A 293 3.60 -7.41 19.89
CA ILE A 293 4.41 -8.07 20.92
C ILE A 293 3.71 -7.75 22.23
N LYS A 294 2.88 -8.69 22.71
CA LYS A 294 2.57 -8.83 24.14
C LYS A 294 3.87 -9.22 24.84
N ALA A 295 4.77 -8.27 25.04
CA ALA A 295 5.73 -8.38 26.12
C ALA A 295 4.90 -8.30 27.40
N ILE A 296 5.10 -9.24 28.32
CA ILE A 296 4.41 -9.28 29.61
C ILE A 296 4.78 -7.99 30.36
N PHE A 297 4.03 -6.93 30.13
CA PHE A 297 3.98 -5.74 30.96
C PHE A 297 2.61 -5.73 31.61
N LEU A 298 2.62 -5.91 32.92
CA LEU A 298 1.47 -5.69 33.77
C LEU A 298 1.13 -4.18 33.68
N GLY A 299 0.18 -3.84 32.80
CA GLY A 299 -0.41 -2.49 32.71
C GLY A 299 -0.31 -1.84 31.33
N GLY A 300 -1.47 -1.66 30.68
CA GLY A 300 -1.90 -0.71 29.63
C GLY A 300 -0.93 0.23 28.89
N ALA A 301 0.30 -0.16 28.57
CA ALA A 301 1.26 0.68 27.86
C ALA A 301 1.07 0.65 26.32
N GLN A 302 1.14 1.83 25.69
CA GLN A 302 1.27 2.00 24.24
C GLN A 302 2.66 2.56 23.90
N MET A 303 3.28 2.05 22.84
CA MET A 303 4.49 2.62 22.26
C MET A 303 4.36 2.76 20.75
N VAL A 304 4.75 3.90 20.19
CA VAL A 304 4.85 4.16 18.76
C VAL A 304 6.33 4.37 18.43
N GLY A 305 6.89 3.58 17.52
CA GLY A 305 8.25 3.77 17.01
C GLY A 305 8.22 4.09 15.51
N LEU A 306 8.76 5.23 15.08
CA LEU A 306 8.98 5.54 13.67
C LEU A 306 10.44 5.31 13.29
N ASN A 307 10.70 4.60 12.18
CA ASN A 307 12.02 4.47 11.57
C ASN A 307 12.07 5.24 10.24
N GLY A 308 12.92 6.27 10.18
CA GLY A 308 13.28 7.00 8.97
C GLY A 308 14.62 6.49 8.40
N ILE A 309 14.59 5.94 7.19
CA ILE A 309 15.80 5.47 6.46
C ILE A 309 16.34 6.64 5.63
N ARG A 310 17.64 6.95 5.76
CA ARG A 310 18.32 7.95 4.92
C ARG A 310 19.41 7.26 4.09
N ASN A 311 19.14 7.01 2.81
CA ASN A 311 20.19 6.70 1.84
C ASN A 311 20.54 7.98 1.07
N THR A 312 21.54 8.72 1.55
CA THR A 312 22.16 9.80 0.78
C THR A 312 22.95 9.20 -0.39
N PRO A 313 22.84 9.75 -1.62
CA PRO A 313 23.71 9.34 -2.71
C PRO A 313 25.15 9.76 -2.35
N ALA A 314 26.05 8.79 -2.25
CA ALA A 314 27.48 9.07 -2.26
C ALA A 314 27.81 9.73 -3.61
N SER A 315 28.09 11.03 -3.59
CA SER A 315 28.73 11.72 -4.70
C SER A 315 30.15 11.16 -4.82
N TRP A 316 30.40 10.35 -5.85
CA TRP A 316 31.75 9.98 -6.25
C TRP A 316 32.27 11.02 -7.25
N ALA A 317 33.34 11.70 -6.86
CA ALA A 317 34.26 12.38 -7.77
C ALA A 317 35.10 11.34 -8.54
#